data_AF-A0A2G2HBI8-F1
#
_entry.id   AF-A0A2G2HBI8-F1
#
_cell.length_a   1.000
_cell.length_b   1.000
_cell.length_c   1.000
_cell.angle_alpha   90.00
_cell.angle_beta   90.00
_cell.angle_gamma   90.00
#
_symmetry.space_group_name_H-M   'P 1'
#
loop_
_entity.id
_entity.type
_entity.pdbx_description
1 polymer ?
#
loop_
_entity_poly.entity_id
_entity_poly.type
_entity_poly.pdbx_seq_one_letter_code
_entity_poly.pdbx_strand_id
1 'polypeptide(L)'
;MSATFYTNAQEVTYKDIKFKHKKGFVVVNKKNVLKLKYSAGYFYIYDLNSNDELMYFHINDNETFHYMDDDYVKVFFTNSEKILESKSHHRVVMAQLINEKVFDSEWNIDEDKIDKFIKKYDENISNRTIRN
;
A
#
# COMPACT_ATOMS: atom_id res chain seq x y z
N MET A 1 5.85 -30.55 -27.24
CA MET A 1 6.69 -29.55 -26.54
C MET A 1 5.85 -28.92 -25.45
N SER A 2 6.34 -28.99 -24.21
CA SER A 2 5.60 -28.70 -22.98
C SER A 2 5.34 -27.21 -22.78
N ALA A 3 4.21 -26.93 -22.15
CA ALA A 3 3.70 -25.61 -21.82
C ALA A 3 4.68 -24.75 -21.01
N THR A 4 4.78 -23.47 -21.38
CA THR A 4 5.39 -22.43 -20.55
C THR A 4 4.40 -22.08 -19.43
N PHE A 5 4.85 -22.21 -18.18
CA PHE A 5 4.04 -21.94 -17.00
C PHE A 5 3.71 -20.44 -16.90
N TYR A 6 2.42 -20.16 -16.82
CA TYR A 6 1.86 -18.86 -16.48
C TYR A 6 2.01 -18.62 -14.98
N THR A 7 2.69 -17.55 -14.60
CA THR A 7 2.49 -16.93 -13.29
C THR A 7 2.50 -15.41 -13.45
N ASN A 8 1.53 -14.89 -14.20
CA ASN A 8 1.18 -13.48 -14.13
C ASN A 8 0.42 -13.28 -12.81
N ALA A 9 1.14 -12.93 -11.75
CA ALA A 9 0.54 -12.36 -10.55
C ALA A 9 -0.18 -11.08 -10.98
N GLN A 10 -1.48 -11.24 -11.26
CA GLN A 10 -2.52 -10.24 -11.23
C GLN A 10 -2.07 -8.82 -11.59
N GLU A 11 -2.17 -8.54 -12.90
CA GLU A 11 -2.56 -7.22 -13.40
C GLU A 11 -3.90 -6.81 -12.75
N VAL A 12 -3.89 -6.41 -11.49
CA VAL A 12 -4.87 -5.44 -11.00
C VAL A 12 -4.35 -4.08 -11.47
N THR A 13 -4.42 -3.86 -12.79
CA THR A 13 -4.07 -2.60 -13.41
C THR A 13 -5.20 -1.63 -13.15
N TYR A 14 -5.09 -0.91 -12.04
CA TYR A 14 -5.56 0.47 -11.97
C TYR A 14 -4.91 1.19 -13.15
N LYS A 15 -5.61 1.28 -14.30
CA LYS A 15 -5.00 1.43 -15.64
C LYS A 15 -3.95 2.54 -15.76
N ASP A 16 -4.04 3.57 -14.91
CA ASP A 16 -3.15 4.73 -14.94
C ASP A 16 -2.13 4.80 -13.80
N ILE A 17 -2.13 3.86 -12.84
CA ILE A 17 -1.21 3.81 -11.71
C ILE A 17 -0.16 2.71 -11.94
N LYS A 18 1.12 3.08 -11.93
CA LYS A 18 2.25 2.15 -12.12
C LYS A 18 3.28 2.31 -11.01
N PHE A 19 3.71 1.19 -10.44
CA PHE A 19 4.77 1.14 -9.44
C PHE A 19 6.09 0.76 -10.10
N LYS A 20 7.00 1.73 -10.31
CA LYS A 20 8.30 1.51 -10.96
C LYS A 20 9.39 1.25 -9.92
N HIS A 21 9.39 0.05 -9.34
CA HIS A 21 10.32 -0.38 -8.27
C HIS A 21 11.78 -0.09 -8.57
N LYS A 22 12.27 -0.50 -9.74
CA LYS A 22 13.67 -0.27 -10.17
C LYS A 22 14.05 1.21 -10.27
N LYS A 23 13.07 2.10 -10.44
CA LYS A 23 13.28 3.55 -10.55
C LYS A 23 12.92 4.28 -9.25
N GLY A 24 12.27 3.63 -8.29
CA GLY A 24 11.87 4.25 -7.03
C GLY A 24 10.70 5.24 -7.14
N PHE A 25 9.75 5.05 -8.07
CA PHE A 25 8.63 5.98 -8.25
C PHE A 25 7.27 5.30 -8.38
N VAL A 26 6.25 5.96 -7.83
CA VAL A 26 4.85 5.78 -8.24
C VAL A 26 4.58 6.72 -9.41
N VAL A 27 3.93 6.19 -10.45
CA VAL A 27 3.62 6.92 -11.68
C VAL A 27 2.13 6.91 -11.89
N VAL A 28 1.53 8.10 -11.97
CA VAL A 28 0.11 8.28 -12.25
C VAL A 28 -0.02 9.16 -13.49
N ASN A 29 -0.85 8.75 -14.46
CA ASN A 29 -1.03 9.48 -15.72
C ASN A 29 0.30 9.80 -16.43
N LYS A 30 1.23 8.83 -16.43
CA LYS A 30 2.59 8.93 -17.01
C LYS A 30 3.53 9.94 -16.33
N LYS A 31 3.13 10.59 -15.24
CA LYS A 31 3.98 11.47 -14.44
C LYS A 31 4.47 10.74 -13.19
N ASN A 32 5.72 10.96 -12.80
CA ASN A 32 6.18 10.53 -11.48
C ASN A 32 5.53 11.45 -10.45
N VAL A 33 4.98 10.87 -9.39
CA VAL A 33 4.16 11.62 -8.43
C VAL A 33 4.59 11.42 -6.98
N LEU A 34 5.12 10.25 -6.66
CA LEU A 34 5.64 9.92 -5.33
C LEU A 34 6.91 9.10 -5.50
N LYS A 35 7.79 9.15 -4.51
CA LYS A 35 8.94 8.26 -4.40
C LYS A 35 8.53 7.00 -3.63
N LEU A 36 9.10 5.87 -4.00
CA LEU A 36 8.87 4.60 -3.29
C LEU A 36 10.19 3.88 -3.01
N LYS A 37 10.25 3.18 -1.88
CA LYS A 37 11.39 2.35 -1.48
C LYS A 37 10.88 1.03 -0.90
N TYR A 38 11.57 -0.06 -1.22
CA TYR A 38 11.37 -1.36 -0.57
C TYR A 38 12.55 -1.63 0.36
N SER A 39 12.24 -2.14 1.55
CA SER A 39 13.18 -2.76 2.48
C SER A 39 12.55 -4.07 2.97
N ALA A 40 13.31 -4.98 3.57
CA ALA A 40 12.80 -6.30 3.99
C ALA A 40 11.49 -6.20 4.80
N GLY A 41 10.36 -6.63 4.23
CA GLY A 41 9.02 -6.53 4.84
C GLY A 41 8.38 -5.13 4.82
N TYR A 42 9.02 -4.11 4.25
CA TYR A 42 8.54 -2.73 4.26
C TYR A 42 8.44 -2.10 2.87
N PHE A 43 7.39 -1.32 2.66
CA PHE A 43 7.17 -0.49 1.48
C PHE A 43 6.89 0.95 1.90
N TYR A 44 7.83 1.84 1.61
CA TYR A 44 7.80 3.25 2.02
C TYR A 44 7.37 4.15 0.86
N ILE A 45 6.62 5.20 1.19
CA ILE A 45 6.18 6.25 0.27
C ILE A 45 6.67 7.60 0.79
N TYR A 46 7.30 8.35 -0.10
CA TYR A 46 7.81 9.68 0.19
C TYR A 46 7.26 10.71 -0.80
N ASP A 47 7.20 11.96 -0.33
CA ASP A 47 6.94 13.09 -1.21
C ASP A 47 8.02 13.20 -2.29
N LEU A 48 7.59 13.59 -3.50
CA LEU A 48 8.48 13.69 -4.64
C LEU A 48 9.48 14.84 -4.50
N ASN A 49 9.08 15.95 -3.88
CA ASN A 49 9.83 17.19 -3.82
C ASN A 49 10.70 17.28 -2.56
N SER A 50 10.12 17.08 -1.37
CA SER A 50 10.80 17.25 -0.09
C SER A 50 11.58 16.02 0.36
N ASN A 51 11.25 14.83 -0.15
CA ASN A 51 11.65 13.52 0.41
C ASN A 51 11.09 13.22 1.80
N ASP A 52 10.09 13.97 2.27
CA ASP A 52 9.45 13.64 3.55
C ASP A 52 8.72 12.30 3.43
N GLU A 53 8.81 11.48 4.47
CA GLU A 53 8.08 10.22 4.54
C GLU A 53 6.61 10.51 4.80
N LEU A 54 5.75 10.06 3.88
CA LEU A 54 4.31 10.28 3.97
C LEU A 54 3.63 9.12 4.71
N MET A 55 4.06 7.90 4.39
CA MET A 55 3.56 6.67 4.98
C MET A 55 4.50 5.50 4.70
N TYR A 56 4.33 4.44 5.47
CA TYR A 56 4.95 3.16 5.17
C TYR A 56 3.99 2.00 5.43
N PHE A 57 4.26 0.92 4.71
CA PHE A 57 3.54 -0.34 4.80
C PHE A 57 4.47 -1.35 5.44
N HIS A 58 4.02 -2.01 6.50
CA HIS A 58 4.62 -3.22 7.00
C HIS A 58 3.84 -4.41 6.44
N ILE A 59 4.51 -5.21 5.62
CA ILE A 59 3.97 -6.39 4.96
C ILE A 59 4.28 -7.56 5.89
N ASN A 60 3.27 -8.04 6.61
CA ASN A 60 3.42 -9.23 7.45
C ASN A 60 3.18 -10.46 6.57
N ASP A 61 4.27 -11.09 6.15
CA ASP A 61 4.29 -12.46 5.64
C ASP A 61 4.74 -13.37 6.79
N ASN A 62 3.80 -14.05 7.46
CA ASN A 62 4.02 -14.54 8.83
C ASN A 62 4.92 -15.80 8.96
N GLU A 63 5.86 -16.04 8.02
CA GLU A 63 6.93 -17.07 7.91
C GLU A 63 6.61 -18.52 8.40
N THR A 64 5.36 -18.82 8.74
CA THR A 64 4.93 -20.05 9.39
C THR A 64 4.04 -20.83 8.44
N PHE A 65 4.53 -21.99 8.02
CA PHE A 65 4.11 -22.77 6.85
C PHE A 65 2.63 -23.21 6.78
N HIS A 66 1.75 -22.86 7.74
CA HIS A 66 0.42 -23.45 7.87
C HIS A 66 -0.79 -22.51 8.00
N TYR A 67 -0.63 -21.18 7.95
CA TYR A 67 -1.78 -20.26 8.02
C TYR A 67 -1.69 -19.16 6.96
N MET A 68 -2.15 -19.43 5.74
CA MET A 68 -2.25 -18.42 4.66
C MET A 68 -3.33 -17.35 4.90
N ASP A 69 -4.13 -17.48 5.97
CA ASP A 69 -5.15 -16.50 6.35
C ASP A 69 -4.59 -15.29 7.13
N ASP A 70 -3.32 -15.33 7.53
CA ASP A 70 -2.70 -14.35 8.42
C ASP A 70 -1.83 -13.31 7.68
N ASP A 71 -1.74 -13.35 6.35
CA ASP A 71 -1.00 -12.35 5.60
C ASP A 71 -1.82 -11.06 5.52
N TYR A 72 -1.24 -9.95 5.98
CA TYR A 72 -1.85 -8.64 5.89
C TYR A 72 -0.80 -7.53 5.90
N VAL A 73 -1.20 -6.38 5.37
CA VAL A 73 -0.41 -5.16 5.40
C VAL A 73 -0.93 -4.24 6.50
N LYS A 74 -0.01 -3.65 7.25
CA LYS A 74 -0.27 -2.51 8.13
C LYS A 74 0.24 -1.26 7.46
N VAL A 75 -0.60 -0.24 7.31
CA VAL A 75 -0.20 1.07 6.79
C VAL A 75 -0.14 2.05 7.95
N PHE A 76 0.98 2.77 8.05
CA PHE A 76 1.21 3.79 9.05
C PHE A 76 1.31 5.15 8.35
N PHE A 77 0.46 6.09 8.74
CA PHE A 77 0.48 7.47 8.22
C PHE A 77 1.37 8.34 9.12
N THR A 78 2.49 8.82 8.57
CA THR A 78 3.61 9.37 9.36
C THR A 78 3.21 10.61 10.17
N ASN A 79 2.36 11.49 9.63
CA ASN A 79 2.01 12.76 10.26
C ASN A 79 0.85 12.69 11.25
N SER A 80 0.04 11.63 11.21
CA SER A 80 -1.20 11.55 11.99
C SER A 80 -1.27 10.38 12.95
N GLU A 81 -0.23 9.55 13.02
CA GLU A 81 -0.18 8.32 13.84
C GLU A 81 -1.34 7.35 13.58
N LYS A 82 -2.04 7.51 12.46
CA LYS A 82 -3.16 6.67 12.05
C LYS A 82 -2.64 5.37 11.46
N ILE A 83 -3.40 4.30 11.67
CA ILE A 83 -3.05 2.95 11.21
C ILE A 83 -4.25 2.34 10.46
N LEU A 84 -3.94 1.59 9.41
CA LEU A 84 -4.88 0.77 8.65
C LEU A 84 -4.34 -0.66 8.55
N GLU A 85 -5.20 -1.65 8.70
CA GLU A 85 -4.86 -3.05 8.45
C GLU A 85 -5.70 -3.61 7.30
N SER A 86 -5.05 -4.27 6.34
CA SER A 86 -5.77 -4.93 5.24
C SER A 86 -5.09 -6.21 4.77
N LYS A 87 -5.90 -7.23 4.45
CA LYS A 87 -5.48 -8.45 3.73
C LYS A 87 -5.17 -8.19 2.25
N SER A 88 -5.50 -7.01 1.74
CA SER A 88 -5.18 -6.62 0.37
C SER A 88 -3.67 -6.44 0.19
N HIS A 89 -3.15 -6.86 -0.96
CA HIS A 89 -1.75 -6.62 -1.33
C HIS A 89 -1.44 -5.10 -1.28
N HIS A 90 -0.28 -4.70 -0.74
CA HIS A 90 0.08 -3.29 -0.48
C HIS A 90 -0.10 -2.35 -1.70
N ARG A 91 0.19 -2.83 -2.91
CA ARG A 91 -0.02 -2.03 -4.14
C ARG A 91 -1.50 -1.76 -4.43
N VAL A 92 -2.39 -2.67 -4.06
CA VAL A 92 -3.85 -2.50 -4.18
C VAL A 92 -4.30 -1.42 -3.21
N VAL A 93 -3.88 -1.51 -1.95
CA VAL A 93 -4.17 -0.50 -0.92
C VAL A 93 -3.64 0.88 -1.34
N MET A 94 -2.40 0.95 -1.84
CA MET A 94 -1.83 2.21 -2.32
C MET A 94 -2.61 2.81 -3.51
N ALA A 95 -3.08 1.98 -4.43
CA ALA A 95 -3.94 2.45 -5.51
C ALA A 95 -5.33 2.89 -5.03
N GLN A 96 -5.90 2.24 -4.01
CA GLN A 96 -7.13 2.68 -3.36
C GLN A 96 -6.95 4.07 -2.72
N LEU A 97 -5.85 4.31 -1.99
CA LEU A 97 -5.53 5.63 -1.41
C LEU A 97 -5.54 6.73 -2.47
N ILE A 98 -4.90 6.48 -3.62
CA ILE A 98 -4.87 7.42 -4.75
C ILE A 98 -6.28 7.67 -5.31
N ASN A 99 -7.07 6.61 -5.53
CA ASN A 99 -8.40 6.74 -6.14
C ASN A 99 -9.43 7.41 -5.22
N GLU A 100 -9.32 7.20 -3.91
CA GLU A 100 -10.15 7.85 -2.90
C GLU A 100 -9.73 9.31 -2.61
N LYS A 101 -8.70 9.78 -3.33
CA LYS A 101 -8.16 11.15 -3.23
C LYS A 101 -7.66 11.45 -1.81
N VAL A 102 -6.98 10.48 -1.19
CA VAL A 102 -6.18 10.74 0.02
C VAL A 102 -5.01 11.65 -0.31
N PHE A 103 -4.54 11.60 -1.56
CA PHE A 103 -3.62 12.60 -2.11
C PHE A 103 -4.42 13.67 -2.87
N ASP A 104 -4.09 14.93 -2.65
CA ASP A 104 -4.62 16.05 -3.42
C ASP A 104 -3.97 16.15 -4.82
N SER A 105 -4.28 17.21 -5.57
CA SER A 105 -3.71 17.43 -6.91
C SER A 105 -2.20 17.71 -6.91
N GLU A 106 -1.64 18.11 -5.78
CA GLU A 106 -0.23 18.42 -5.57
C GLU A 106 0.53 17.26 -4.90
N TRP A 107 -0.17 16.16 -4.60
CA TRP A 107 0.33 14.97 -3.92
C TRP A 107 0.60 15.13 -2.43
N ASN A 108 -0.02 16.14 -1.80
CA ASN A 108 -0.08 16.23 -0.35
C ASN A 108 -1.19 15.32 0.20
N ILE A 109 -1.02 14.86 1.44
CA ILE A 109 -2.02 14.06 2.14
C ILE A 109 -3.17 14.96 2.65
N ASP A 110 -4.40 14.53 2.41
CA ASP A 110 -5.62 15.07 3.03
C ASP A 110 -6.02 14.19 4.23
N GLU A 111 -5.86 14.74 5.44
CA GLU A 111 -6.11 14.03 6.69
C GLU A 111 -7.57 13.62 6.89
N ASP A 112 -8.52 14.43 6.45
CA ASP A 112 -9.96 14.10 6.53
C ASP A 112 -10.30 12.92 5.62
N LYS A 113 -9.54 12.75 4.54
CA LYS A 113 -9.67 11.62 3.62
C LYS A 113 -9.04 10.36 4.18
N ILE A 114 -7.96 10.45 4.96
CA ILE A 114 -7.41 9.30 5.67
C ILE A 114 -8.49 8.70 6.60
N ASP A 115 -9.20 9.51 7.37
CA ASP A 115 -10.20 8.98 8.32
C ASP A 115 -11.34 8.27 7.60
N LYS A 116 -11.80 8.84 6.48
CA LYS A 116 -12.82 8.21 5.63
C LYS A 116 -12.30 6.93 4.98
N PHE A 117 -11.02 6.91 4.59
CA PHE A 117 -10.37 5.74 4.02
C PHE A 117 -10.29 4.61 5.04
N ILE A 118 -9.76 4.88 6.24
CA ILE A 118 -9.66 3.92 7.34
C ILE A 118 -11.04 3.37 7.69
N LYS A 119 -12.04 4.23 7.88
CA LYS A 119 -13.42 3.79 8.16
C LYS A 119 -13.99 2.83 7.10
N LYS A 120 -13.55 2.95 5.85
CA LYS A 120 -14.06 2.16 4.72
C LYS A 120 -13.29 0.87 4.50
N TYR A 121 -11.97 0.87 4.73
CA TYR A 121 -11.07 -0.20 4.31
C TYR A 121 -10.35 -0.90 5.46
N ASP A 122 -10.39 -0.38 6.69
CA ASP A 122 -9.73 -1.01 7.83
C ASP A 122 -10.44 -2.31 8.20
N GLU A 123 -9.69 -3.41 8.13
CA GLU A 123 -10.19 -4.73 8.49
C GLU A 123 -9.96 -5.03 9.98
N ASN A 124 -9.21 -4.18 10.69
CA ASN A 124 -8.99 -4.23 12.14
C ASN A 124 -8.61 -5.64 12.62
N ILE A 125 -7.60 -6.22 11.97
CA ILE A 125 -7.21 -7.63 12.05
C ILE A 125 -6.59 -7.96 13.41
N SER A 126 -5.67 -7.13 13.91
CA SER A 126 -4.96 -7.33 15.18
C SER A 126 -5.90 -7.25 16.40
N ASN A 127 -6.93 -6.42 16.35
CA ASN A 127 -7.92 -6.34 17.42
C ASN A 127 -8.90 -7.53 17.42
N ARG A 128 -9.07 -8.23 16.29
CA ARG A 128 -9.91 -9.45 16.22
C ARG A 128 -9.22 -10.68 16.82
N THR A 129 -7.90 -10.68 16.93
CA THR A 129 -7.11 -11.81 17.47
C THR A 129 -7.06 -11.87 19.00
N ILE A 130 -7.59 -10.87 19.72
CA ILE A 130 -7.77 -10.95 21.18
C ILE A 130 -8.99 -11.85 21.45
N ARG A 131 -8.76 -13.16 21.57
CA ARG A 131 -9.76 -14.09 22.13
C ARG A 131 -9.80 -13.89 23.65
N ASN A 132 -10.97 -13.52 24.19
CA ASN A 132 -11.28 -13.65 25.62
C ASN A 132 -11.19 -15.11 26.07
#